data_AF-A0A5C5ZZF2-F1
#
_entry.id   AF-A0A5C5ZZF2-F1
#
_cell.length_a   1.000
_cell.length_b   1.000
_cell.length_c   1.000
_cell.angle_alpha   90.00
_cell.angle_beta   90.00
_cell.angle_gamma   90.00
#
_symmetry.space_group_name_H-M   'P 1'
#
loop_
_entity.id
_entity.type
_entity.pdbx_description
1 polymer ?
#
loop_
_entity_poly.entity_id
_entity_poly.type
_entity_poly.pdbx_seq_one_letter_code
_entity_poly.pdbx_strand_id
1 'polypeptide(L)'
;MVDCIERGKTFHSCGGATPPIYRFETIRSRCLHVQFPSTLMISMNKLSQSIIRAIRSFDTSHAVMLMAAVAVAVIARLLPHPPNFTPLAALGLFAGTVSRKPAMAAVAVVAAMLVSDAVIGFHSLMPLVYGCLLVNIAIGALWVRGSRSTDLTAGFATTGRIVSGTLMGSVLFFLVTNLGCFVAFYPTTLAGLIACYTAAIPFFQYTLAGDLVYTGALFGLFAAVALPRTRRVSLPRELSMAPAQN
;
A
#
# COMPACT_ATOMS: atom_id res chain seq x y z
N MET A 1 1.28 -17.78 3.38
CA MET A 1 1.01 -18.86 2.40
C MET A 1 1.50 -18.48 1.01
N VAL A 2 1.15 -17.30 0.49
CA VAL A 2 1.72 -16.73 -0.75
C VAL A 2 3.25 -16.61 -0.65
N ASP A 3 3.78 -16.07 0.45
CA ASP A 3 5.25 -16.00 0.70
C ASP A 3 5.91 -17.37 1.01
N CYS A 4 5.14 -18.42 1.31
CA CYS A 4 5.70 -19.77 1.52
C CYS A 4 5.95 -20.49 0.18
N ILE A 5 5.19 -20.12 -0.86
CA ILE A 5 5.41 -20.55 -2.24
C ILE A 5 6.65 -19.84 -2.83
N GLU A 6 6.93 -18.61 -2.38
CA GLU A 6 8.10 -17.79 -2.78
C GLU A 6 9.45 -18.43 -2.43
N ARG A 7 9.50 -19.36 -1.46
CA ARG A 7 10.73 -20.02 -1.00
C ARG A 7 10.89 -21.48 -1.43
N GLY A 8 10.10 -21.95 -2.40
CA GLY A 8 10.41 -23.10 -3.27
C GLY A 8 11.13 -24.30 -2.64
N LYS A 9 10.64 -24.86 -1.53
CA LYS A 9 11.19 -26.12 -0.97
C LYS A 9 10.12 -27.22 -0.94
N THR A 10 10.25 -28.20 -1.85
CA THR A 10 10.74 -29.54 -1.51
C THR A 10 10.92 -30.49 -2.74
N PHE A 11 12.01 -31.27 -2.65
CA PHE A 11 12.30 -32.64 -3.16
C PHE A 11 12.46 -32.98 -4.66
N HIS A 12 13.69 -33.41 -4.98
CA HIS A 12 14.20 -34.22 -6.12
C HIS A 12 14.23 -33.68 -7.57
N SER A 13 15.46 -33.28 -7.94
CA SER A 13 16.30 -33.78 -9.05
C SER A 13 15.94 -33.57 -10.54
N CYS A 14 16.98 -33.07 -11.23
CA CYS A 14 17.37 -33.27 -12.63
C CYS A 14 16.77 -32.38 -13.73
N GLY A 15 17.68 -31.72 -14.46
CA GLY A 15 17.53 -31.43 -15.89
C GLY A 15 17.93 -30.02 -16.29
N GLY A 16 19.20 -29.83 -16.70
CA GLY A 16 19.70 -28.56 -17.21
C GLY A 16 19.30 -28.27 -18.65
N ALA A 17 19.17 -26.98 -18.98
CA ALA A 17 19.34 -26.41 -20.32
C ALA A 17 19.35 -24.87 -20.21
N THR A 18 20.44 -24.23 -20.65
CA THR A 18 20.57 -22.77 -20.78
C THR A 18 19.74 -22.24 -21.96
N PRO A 19 18.99 -21.13 -21.85
CA PRO A 19 18.36 -20.50 -23.01
C PRO A 19 19.33 -19.55 -23.76
N PRO A 20 19.17 -19.36 -25.09
CA PRO A 20 20.07 -18.53 -25.89
C PRO A 20 19.77 -17.04 -25.74
N ILE A 21 20.81 -16.23 -25.88
CA ILE A 21 20.80 -14.76 -25.89
C ILE A 21 20.20 -14.28 -27.21
N TYR A 22 19.03 -13.63 -27.18
CA TYR A 22 18.48 -12.93 -28.35
C TYR A 22 18.96 -11.47 -28.38
N ARG A 23 19.61 -11.15 -29.49
CA ARG A 23 20.23 -9.87 -29.85
C ARG A 23 19.14 -8.84 -30.18
N PHE A 24 19.04 -7.77 -29.38
CA PHE A 24 18.14 -6.62 -29.58
C PHE A 24 18.71 -5.67 -30.63
N GLU A 25 18.66 -6.04 -31.90
CA GLU A 25 19.00 -5.13 -32.99
C GLU A 25 18.19 -5.53 -34.20
N THR A 26 17.13 -4.76 -34.48
CA THR A 26 16.40 -4.55 -35.77
C THR A 26 14.88 -4.36 -35.56
N ILE A 27 14.46 -3.44 -34.68
CA ILE A 27 13.08 -2.88 -34.70
C ILE A 27 13.17 -1.35 -34.53
N ARG A 28 14.05 -0.67 -35.28
CA ARG A 28 14.10 0.80 -35.30
C ARG A 28 13.75 1.43 -36.65
N SER A 29 13.51 0.62 -37.69
CA SER A 29 13.46 1.13 -39.06
C SER A 29 12.11 0.99 -39.77
N ARG A 30 11.03 0.55 -39.10
CA ARG A 30 9.68 0.40 -39.70
C ARG A 30 8.52 0.99 -38.86
N CYS A 31 8.77 2.04 -38.08
CA CYS A 31 7.71 2.76 -37.33
C CYS A 31 7.64 4.26 -37.65
N LEU A 32 8.10 4.69 -38.84
CA LEU A 32 7.87 6.05 -39.35
C LEU A 32 6.80 5.97 -40.44
N HIS A 33 5.53 5.95 -40.04
CA HIS A 33 4.32 6.40 -40.76
C HIS A 33 3.04 5.82 -40.12
N VAL A 34 2.92 5.89 -38.79
CA VAL A 34 1.60 5.76 -38.15
C VAL A 34 1.04 7.17 -38.01
N GLN A 35 0.20 7.56 -38.97
CA GLN A 35 -0.56 8.80 -38.91
C GLN A 35 -1.66 8.61 -37.85
N PHE A 36 -1.39 9.04 -36.62
CA PHE A 36 -2.37 8.99 -35.55
C PHE A 36 -3.50 10.00 -35.82
N PRO A 37 -4.78 9.60 -35.75
CA PRO A 37 -5.89 10.53 -35.92
C PRO A 37 -5.84 11.60 -34.82
N SER A 38 -6.11 12.86 -35.17
CA SER A 38 -6.00 14.04 -34.30
C SER A 38 -6.78 13.91 -32.98
N THR A 39 -7.86 13.13 -32.96
CA THR A 39 -8.63 12.76 -31.77
C THR A 39 -7.86 11.92 -30.76
N LEU A 40 -6.96 11.04 -31.21
CA LEU A 40 -6.13 10.21 -30.32
C LEU A 40 -5.08 11.08 -29.63
N MET A 41 -4.45 12.02 -30.35
CA MET A 41 -3.52 12.99 -29.76
C MET A 41 -4.22 13.93 -28.74
N ILE A 42 -5.45 14.38 -29.03
CA ILE A 42 -6.23 15.20 -28.09
C ILE A 42 -6.60 14.39 -26.83
N SER A 43 -6.96 13.12 -26.97
CA SER A 43 -7.27 12.23 -25.84
C SER A 43 -6.03 11.95 -24.97
N MET A 44 -4.89 11.67 -25.59
CA MET A 44 -3.61 11.49 -24.89
C MET A 44 -3.15 12.78 -24.21
N ASN A 45 -3.35 13.94 -24.83
CA ASN A 45 -3.02 15.22 -24.22
C ASN A 45 -3.98 15.55 -23.06
N LYS A 46 -5.28 15.24 -23.15
CA LYS A 46 -6.21 15.37 -22.02
C LYS A 46 -5.88 14.43 -20.87
N LEU A 47 -5.48 13.20 -21.16
CA LEU A 47 -5.06 12.21 -20.16
C LEU A 47 -3.76 12.66 -19.48
N SER A 48 -2.76 13.08 -20.26
CA SER A 48 -1.50 13.64 -19.78
C SER A 48 -1.72 14.90 -18.92
N GLN A 49 -2.53 15.84 -19.40
CA GLN A 49 -2.87 17.06 -18.66
C GLN A 49 -3.70 16.78 -17.39
N SER A 50 -4.47 15.69 -17.35
CA SER A 50 -5.20 15.26 -16.15
C SER A 50 -4.26 14.62 -15.14
N ILE A 51 -3.28 13.82 -15.60
CA ILE A 51 -2.21 13.25 -14.79
C ILE A 51 -1.33 14.38 -14.21
N ILE A 52 -0.90 15.34 -15.03
CA ILE A 52 -0.06 16.47 -14.59
C ILE A 52 -0.81 17.36 -13.59
N ARG A 53 -2.08 17.69 -13.85
CA ARG A 53 -2.92 18.44 -12.89
C ARG A 53 -3.21 17.64 -11.62
N ALA A 54 -3.26 16.31 -11.69
CA ALA A 54 -3.41 15.46 -10.53
C ALA A 54 -2.14 15.40 -9.67
N ILE A 55 -0.97 15.30 -10.30
CA ILE A 55 0.35 15.38 -9.63
C ILE A 55 0.49 16.73 -8.93
N ARG A 56 0.07 17.84 -9.57
CA ARG A 56 0.06 19.19 -8.96
C ARG A 56 -1.00 19.40 -7.87
N SER A 57 -1.98 18.51 -7.72
CA SER A 57 -3.06 18.69 -6.73
C SER A 57 -2.76 18.09 -5.35
N PHE A 58 -1.59 17.46 -5.20
CA PHE A 58 -1.11 17.07 -3.88
C PHE A 58 -0.58 18.28 -3.14
N ASP A 59 -1.04 18.46 -1.91
CA ASP A 59 -0.34 19.28 -0.94
C ASP A 59 1.07 18.68 -0.78
N THR A 60 2.11 19.47 -1.05
CA THR A 60 3.50 18.99 -1.21
C THR A 60 3.94 18.12 -0.03
N SER A 61 3.45 18.45 1.17
CA SER A 61 3.68 17.69 2.41
C SER A 61 3.15 16.24 2.34
N HIS A 62 1.88 16.06 2.01
CA HIS A 62 1.21 14.76 1.96
C HIS A 62 1.74 13.87 0.83
N ALA A 63 2.08 14.46 -0.34
CA ALA A 63 2.72 13.72 -1.42
C ALA A 63 4.08 13.16 -1.00
N VAL A 64 4.91 13.98 -0.36
CA VAL A 64 6.23 13.54 0.11
C VAL A 64 6.09 12.40 1.11
N MET A 65 5.14 12.49 2.05
CA MET A 65 4.89 11.42 3.02
C MET A 65 4.42 10.13 2.36
N LEU A 66 3.49 10.22 1.40
CA LEU A 66 3.01 9.06 0.67
C LEU A 66 4.14 8.40 -0.14
N MET A 67 4.96 9.19 -0.84
CA MET A 67 6.09 8.68 -1.61
C MET A 67 7.14 8.03 -0.71
N ALA A 68 7.41 8.60 0.46
CA ALA A 68 8.29 8.00 1.46
C ALA A 68 7.72 6.66 1.98
N ALA A 69 6.43 6.60 2.28
CA ALA A 69 5.76 5.37 2.71
C ALA A 69 5.80 4.29 1.62
N VAL A 70 5.60 4.67 0.36
CA VAL A 70 5.75 3.78 -0.81
C VAL A 70 7.18 3.23 -0.89
N ALA A 71 8.20 4.10 -0.77
CA ALA A 71 9.59 3.67 -0.83
C ALA A 71 9.94 2.68 0.29
N VAL A 72 9.52 2.96 1.53
CA VAL A 72 9.68 2.05 2.67
C VAL A 72 8.98 0.72 2.39
N ALA A 73 7.79 0.73 1.78
CA ALA A 73 7.07 -0.49 1.46
C ALA A 73 7.78 -1.36 0.41
N VAL A 74 8.31 -0.74 -0.64
CA VAL A 74 9.11 -1.44 -1.65
C VAL A 74 10.36 -2.05 -1.01
N ILE A 75 11.10 -1.29 -0.21
CA ILE A 75 12.31 -1.78 0.48
C ILE A 75 11.99 -2.92 1.42
N ALA A 76 10.94 -2.77 2.25
CA ALA A 76 10.54 -3.79 3.20
C ALA A 76 10.15 -5.11 2.52
N ARG A 77 9.63 -5.06 1.29
CA ARG A 77 9.30 -6.25 0.48
C ARG A 77 10.50 -6.91 -0.17
N LEU A 78 11.52 -6.14 -0.55
CA LEU A 78 12.72 -6.69 -1.17
C LEU A 78 13.66 -7.33 -0.13
N LEU A 79 13.52 -6.97 1.14
CA LEU A 79 14.27 -7.56 2.24
C LEU A 79 13.64 -8.88 2.71
N PRO A 80 14.43 -9.82 3.27
CA PRO A 80 13.89 -11.06 3.80
C PRO A 80 12.99 -10.77 5.00
N HIS A 81 11.68 -10.86 4.81
CA HIS A 81 10.67 -10.67 5.85
C HIS A 81 9.90 -11.97 6.14
N PRO A 82 9.21 -12.06 7.29
CA PRO A 82 8.24 -13.13 7.56
C PRO A 82 7.07 -13.08 6.58
N PRO A 83 6.37 -14.22 6.36
CA PRO A 83 5.28 -14.28 5.41
C PRO A 83 4.15 -13.33 5.79
N ASN A 84 3.63 -12.56 4.84
CA ASN A 84 2.60 -11.53 5.00
C ASN A 84 2.94 -10.36 5.95
N PHE A 85 4.14 -10.32 6.53
CA PHE A 85 4.57 -9.22 7.39
C PHE A 85 5.11 -8.06 6.52
N THR A 86 4.20 -7.40 5.79
CA THR A 86 4.55 -6.34 4.84
C THR A 86 3.72 -5.09 5.09
N PRO A 87 4.23 -3.89 4.79
CA PRO A 87 3.51 -2.64 5.01
C PRO A 87 2.42 -2.35 3.96
N LEU A 88 2.00 -3.31 3.13
CA LEU A 88 1.13 -3.06 1.98
C LEU A 88 -0.30 -2.65 2.39
N ALA A 89 -0.94 -3.39 3.28
CA ALA A 89 -2.29 -3.05 3.72
C ALA A 89 -2.30 -1.73 4.50
N ALA A 90 -1.31 -1.53 5.38
CA ALA A 90 -1.08 -0.28 6.09
C ALA A 90 -0.85 0.91 5.14
N LEU A 91 -0.03 0.73 4.09
CA LEU A 91 0.21 1.74 3.06
C LEU A 91 -1.08 2.05 2.29
N GLY A 92 -1.86 1.03 1.92
CA GLY A 92 -3.14 1.22 1.25
C GLY A 92 -4.10 2.05 2.11
N LEU A 93 -4.29 1.64 3.36
CA LEU A 93 -5.13 2.34 4.33
C LEU A 93 -4.66 3.80 4.49
N PHE A 94 -3.37 4.02 4.74
CA PHE A 94 -2.77 5.35 4.87
C PHE A 94 -2.96 6.20 3.62
N ALA A 95 -2.65 5.67 2.43
CA ALA A 95 -2.79 6.34 1.16
C ALA A 95 -4.23 6.80 0.90
N GLY A 96 -5.21 5.95 1.19
CA GLY A 96 -6.62 6.29 1.13
C GLY A 96 -7.01 7.40 2.11
N THR A 97 -6.48 7.37 3.33
CA THR A 97 -6.80 8.34 4.37
C THR A 97 -6.17 9.71 4.16
N VAL A 98 -4.96 9.82 3.62
CA VAL A 98 -4.25 11.11 3.48
C VAL A 98 -4.41 11.78 2.11
N SER A 99 -4.67 11.02 1.04
CA SER A 99 -4.71 11.56 -0.32
C SER A 99 -6.06 12.17 -0.71
N ARG A 100 -6.11 13.46 -1.05
CA ARG A 100 -7.35 14.13 -1.51
C ARG A 100 -8.05 13.39 -2.66
N LYS A 101 -7.28 12.79 -3.58
CA LYS A 101 -7.75 11.96 -4.69
C LYS A 101 -7.30 10.51 -4.49
N PRO A 102 -8.06 9.65 -3.77
CA PRO A 102 -7.63 8.30 -3.46
C PRO A 102 -7.39 7.44 -4.71
N ALA A 103 -8.09 7.70 -5.82
CA ALA A 103 -7.84 7.04 -7.09
C ALA A 103 -6.41 7.28 -7.62
N MET A 104 -5.85 8.48 -7.44
CA MET A 104 -4.47 8.77 -7.85
C MET A 104 -3.45 8.09 -6.95
N ALA A 105 -3.75 8.04 -5.65
CA ALA A 105 -2.91 7.31 -4.70
C ALA A 105 -2.90 5.80 -4.99
N ALA A 106 -4.05 5.24 -5.39
CA ALA A 106 -4.16 3.86 -5.86
C ALA A 106 -3.26 3.59 -7.06
N VAL A 107 -3.25 4.48 -8.06
CA VAL A 107 -2.32 4.34 -9.21
C VAL A 107 -0.86 4.32 -8.74
N ALA A 108 -0.47 5.24 -7.85
CA ALA A 108 0.91 5.30 -7.36
C ALA A 108 1.32 4.04 -6.57
N VAL A 109 0.47 3.59 -5.65
CA VAL A 109 0.72 2.40 -4.82
C VAL A 109 0.73 1.13 -5.67
N VAL A 110 -0.23 0.97 -6.59
CA VAL A 110 -0.28 -0.19 -7.50
C VAL A 110 0.91 -0.20 -8.45
N ALA A 111 1.32 0.95 -8.99
CA ALA A 111 2.49 1.03 -9.86
C ALA A 111 3.77 0.62 -9.10
N ALA A 112 3.94 1.06 -7.85
CA ALA A 112 5.07 0.67 -7.03
C ALA A 112 5.08 -0.83 -6.70
N MET A 113 3.91 -1.41 -6.42
CA MET A 113 3.77 -2.86 -6.27
C MET A 113 4.15 -3.60 -7.54
N LEU A 114 3.66 -3.17 -8.69
CA LEU A 114 3.96 -3.79 -9.98
C LEU A 114 5.46 -3.78 -10.31
N VAL A 115 6.13 -2.66 -10.02
CA VAL A 115 7.59 -2.56 -10.18
C VAL A 115 8.33 -3.50 -9.23
N SER A 116 7.86 -3.63 -7.98
CA SER A 116 8.48 -4.54 -7.01
C SER A 116 8.27 -6.00 -7.39
N ASP A 117 7.07 -6.36 -7.85
CA ASP A 117 6.73 -7.71 -8.31
C ASP A 117 7.48 -8.08 -9.58
N ALA A 118 7.87 -7.11 -10.42
CA ALA A 118 8.75 -7.36 -11.56
C ALA A 118 10.17 -7.80 -11.14
N VAL A 119 10.60 -7.49 -9.91
CA VAL A 119 11.88 -7.93 -9.34
C VAL A 119 11.72 -9.27 -8.60
N ILE A 120 10.63 -9.45 -7.85
CA ILE A 120 10.37 -10.64 -7.02
C ILE A 120 9.87 -11.82 -7.87
N GLY A 121 8.99 -11.57 -8.84
CA GLY A 121 8.34 -12.57 -9.68
C GLY A 121 6.81 -12.49 -9.63
N PHE A 122 6.17 -12.87 -10.74
CA PHE A 122 4.70 -12.87 -10.87
C PHE A 122 4.09 -14.22 -10.49
N HIS A 123 2.88 -14.19 -9.90
CA HIS A 123 2.12 -15.39 -9.56
C HIS A 123 0.60 -15.23 -9.85
N SER A 124 -0.12 -16.36 -9.95
CA SER A 124 -1.53 -16.38 -10.38
C SER A 124 -2.50 -15.64 -9.44
N LEU A 125 -2.20 -15.61 -8.14
CA LEU A 125 -3.01 -14.91 -7.14
C LEU A 125 -2.77 -13.39 -7.07
N MET A 126 -1.85 -12.84 -7.88
CA MET A 126 -1.54 -11.39 -7.90
C MET A 126 -2.78 -10.50 -8.02
N PRO A 127 -3.76 -10.76 -8.92
CA PRO A 127 -4.92 -9.90 -9.07
C PRO A 127 -5.76 -9.80 -7.78
N LEU A 128 -5.85 -10.87 -7.00
CA LEU A 128 -6.55 -10.87 -5.71
C LEU A 128 -5.83 -10.02 -4.67
N VAL A 129 -4.49 -10.11 -4.62
CA VAL A 129 -3.67 -9.28 -3.72
C VAL A 129 -3.83 -7.80 -4.05
N TYR A 130 -3.81 -7.45 -5.34
CA TYR A 130 -4.00 -6.08 -5.81
C TYR A 130 -5.42 -5.60 -5.52
N GLY A 131 -6.42 -6.45 -5.70
CA GLY A 131 -7.80 -6.16 -5.32
C GLY A 131 -7.93 -5.84 -3.83
N CYS A 132 -7.33 -6.65 -2.95
CA CYS A 132 -7.34 -6.42 -1.51
C CYS A 132 -6.62 -5.11 -1.13
N LEU A 133 -5.53 -4.77 -1.82
CA LEU A 133 -4.85 -3.49 -1.63
C LEU A 133 -5.76 -2.31 -2.00
N LEU A 134 -6.43 -2.38 -3.15
CA LEU A 134 -7.37 -1.34 -3.58
C LEU A 134 -8.53 -1.18 -2.59
N VAL A 135 -9.02 -2.30 -2.02
CA VAL A 135 -10.03 -2.25 -0.97
C VAL A 135 -9.49 -1.60 0.30
N ASN A 136 -8.25 -1.86 0.71
CA ASN A 136 -7.62 -1.15 1.83
C ASN A 136 -7.54 0.37 1.60
N ILE A 137 -7.24 0.80 0.38
CA ILE A 137 -7.30 2.22 0.00
C ILE A 137 -8.72 2.77 0.12
N ALA A 138 -9.72 2.01 -0.32
CA ALA A 138 -11.12 2.40 -0.17
C ALA A 138 -11.54 2.48 1.31
N ILE A 139 -11.14 1.53 2.15
CA ILE A 139 -11.37 1.58 3.61
C ILE A 139 -10.73 2.85 4.19
N GLY A 140 -9.48 3.15 3.82
CA GLY A 140 -8.79 4.34 4.29
C GLY A 140 -9.52 5.64 3.90
N ALA A 141 -10.01 5.71 2.66
CA ALA A 141 -10.70 6.87 2.10
C ALA A 141 -12.13 7.06 2.61
N LEU A 142 -12.88 5.98 2.81
CA LEU A 142 -14.31 6.01 3.14
C LEU A 142 -14.56 5.85 4.64
N TRP A 143 -13.85 4.93 5.30
CA TRP A 143 -14.06 4.61 6.71
C TRP A 143 -13.20 5.48 7.63
N VAL A 144 -11.89 5.50 7.40
CA VAL A 144 -10.94 6.15 8.32
C VAL A 144 -11.03 7.67 8.22
N ARG A 145 -10.96 8.21 6.99
CA ARG A 145 -11.12 9.65 6.75
C ARG A 145 -12.52 10.15 7.12
N GLY A 146 -13.57 9.43 6.72
CA GLY A 146 -14.96 9.87 6.87
C GLY A 146 -15.29 11.14 6.05
N SER A 147 -16.36 11.86 6.43
CA SER A 147 -16.92 13.01 5.68
C SER A 147 -16.23 14.37 5.97
N ARG A 148 -15.43 14.48 7.04
CA ARG A 148 -14.73 15.73 7.38
C ARG A 148 -13.29 15.73 6.85
N SER A 149 -12.85 16.92 6.42
CA SER A 149 -11.52 17.24 5.88
C SER A 149 -10.37 16.54 6.59
N THR A 150 -9.27 16.39 5.85
CA THR A 150 -7.94 15.82 6.16
C THR A 150 -7.28 16.18 7.51
N ASP A 151 -7.94 16.92 8.39
CA ASP A 151 -7.55 17.09 9.78
C ASP A 151 -7.80 15.78 10.54
N LEU A 152 -6.81 14.90 10.48
CA LEU A 152 -6.66 13.78 11.39
C LEU A 152 -6.34 14.32 12.79
N THR A 153 -7.32 14.93 13.46
CA THR A 153 -7.15 15.37 14.85
C THR A 153 -6.89 14.13 15.70
N ALA A 154 -5.74 14.11 16.37
CA ALA A 154 -5.34 13.05 17.27
C ALA A 154 -6.39 12.92 18.39
N GLY A 155 -7.12 11.80 18.39
CA GLY A 155 -8.18 11.55 19.35
C GLY A 155 -8.57 10.06 19.37
N PHE A 156 -9.24 9.65 20.44
CA PHE A 156 -9.65 8.25 20.64
C PHE A 156 -10.54 7.73 19.49
N ALA A 157 -11.46 8.56 18.99
CA ALA A 157 -12.32 8.22 17.85
C ALA A 157 -11.53 7.99 16.55
N THR A 158 -10.52 8.80 16.27
CA THR A 158 -9.64 8.65 15.09
C THR A 158 -8.80 7.38 15.20
N THR A 159 -8.25 7.11 16.39
CA THR A 159 -7.46 5.90 16.67
C THR A 159 -8.33 4.65 16.50
N GLY A 160 -9.55 4.64 17.04
CA GLY A 160 -10.49 3.53 16.88
C GLY A 160 -10.85 3.25 15.42
N ARG A 161 -11.00 4.30 14.59
CA ARG A 161 -11.22 4.15 13.14
C ARG A 161 -10.02 3.57 12.40
N ILE A 162 -8.81 4.00 12.75
CA ILE A 162 -7.58 3.46 12.16
C ILE A 162 -7.45 1.98 12.51
N VAL A 163 -7.60 1.62 13.79
CA VAL A 163 -7.49 0.22 14.25
C VAL A 163 -8.58 -0.64 13.61
N SER A 164 -9.85 -0.22 13.64
CA SER A 164 -10.93 -0.98 13.00
C SER A 164 -10.73 -1.12 11.49
N GLY A 165 -10.32 -0.06 10.79
CA GLY A 165 -10.01 -0.11 9.36
C GLY A 165 -8.87 -1.08 9.03
N THR A 166 -7.84 -1.11 9.89
CA THR A 166 -6.73 -2.07 9.78
C THR A 166 -7.22 -3.50 9.91
N LEU A 167 -7.99 -3.80 10.96
CA LEU A 167 -8.52 -5.14 11.21
C LEU A 167 -9.48 -5.59 10.10
N MET A 168 -10.33 -4.69 9.58
CA MET A 168 -11.19 -4.96 8.42
C MET A 168 -10.35 -5.36 7.21
N GLY A 169 -9.28 -4.61 6.94
CA GLY A 169 -8.32 -4.90 5.88
C GLY A 169 -7.65 -6.28 6.03
N SER A 170 -7.13 -6.58 7.21
CA SER A 170 -6.46 -7.86 7.49
C SER A 170 -7.41 -9.05 7.36
N VAL A 171 -8.62 -8.95 7.92
CA VAL A 171 -9.64 -10.02 7.83
C VAL A 171 -10.07 -10.22 6.38
N LEU A 172 -10.32 -9.15 5.64
CA LEU A 172 -10.67 -9.24 4.22
C LEU A 172 -9.54 -9.89 3.41
N PHE A 173 -8.30 -9.46 3.62
CA PHE A 173 -7.14 -10.05 2.95
C PHE A 173 -7.04 -11.55 3.25
N PHE A 174 -7.20 -11.94 4.51
CA PHE A 174 -7.18 -13.34 4.93
C PHE A 174 -8.27 -14.15 4.22
N LEU A 175 -9.52 -13.70 4.23
CA LEU A 175 -10.62 -14.45 3.61
C LEU A 175 -10.45 -14.53 2.08
N VAL A 176 -10.19 -13.42 1.41
CA VAL A 176 -10.16 -13.37 -0.05
C VAL A 176 -8.96 -14.13 -0.62
N THR A 177 -7.76 -13.93 -0.06
CA THR A 177 -6.56 -14.58 -0.61
C THR A 177 -6.55 -16.09 -0.35
N ASN A 178 -7.03 -16.54 0.82
CA ASN A 178 -7.10 -17.97 1.10
C ASN A 178 -8.26 -18.66 0.37
N LEU A 179 -9.36 -17.96 0.08
CA LEU A 179 -10.36 -18.47 -0.85
C LEU A 179 -9.77 -18.66 -2.25
N GLY A 180 -8.94 -17.72 -2.71
CA GLY A 180 -8.17 -17.87 -3.94
C GLY A 180 -7.23 -19.08 -3.92
N CYS A 181 -6.48 -19.27 -2.83
CA CYS A 181 -5.62 -20.44 -2.64
C CYS A 181 -6.43 -21.75 -2.67
N PHE A 182 -7.59 -21.79 -2.02
CA PHE A 182 -8.45 -22.96 -2.01
C PHE A 182 -8.85 -23.36 -3.43
N VAL A 183 -9.36 -22.40 -4.22
CA VAL A 183 -9.77 -22.65 -5.61
C VAL A 183 -8.58 -23.06 -6.49
N ALA A 184 -7.39 -22.53 -6.24
CA ALA A 184 -6.21 -22.77 -7.07
C ALA A 184 -5.46 -24.06 -6.73
N PHE A 185 -5.41 -24.47 -5.47
CA PHE A 185 -4.46 -25.48 -4.99
C PHE A 185 -5.07 -26.61 -4.15
N TYR A 186 -6.33 -26.52 -3.77
CA TYR A 186 -7.00 -27.54 -2.95
C TYR A 186 -8.14 -28.21 -3.73
N PRO A 187 -8.48 -29.47 -3.41
CA PRO A 187 -9.67 -30.10 -3.96
C PRO A 187 -10.91 -29.28 -3.64
N THR A 188 -11.77 -29.03 -4.63
CA THR A 188 -13.00 -28.22 -4.51
C THR A 188 -14.10 -28.94 -3.73
N THR A 189 -13.81 -29.22 -2.46
CA THR A 189 -14.64 -29.94 -1.50
C THR A 189 -14.61 -29.20 -0.16
N LEU A 190 -15.60 -29.45 0.70
CA LEU A 190 -15.62 -28.87 2.04
C LEU A 190 -14.36 -29.21 2.85
N ALA A 191 -13.85 -30.45 2.72
CA ALA A 191 -12.62 -30.88 3.38
C ALA A 191 -11.39 -30.08 2.89
N GLY A 192 -11.30 -29.83 1.58
CA GLY A 192 -10.23 -29.00 1.00
C GLY A 192 -10.29 -27.55 1.48
N LEU A 193 -11.51 -26.99 1.62
CA LEU A 193 -11.71 -25.64 2.15
C LEU A 193 -11.24 -25.53 3.60
N ILE A 194 -11.64 -26.48 4.45
CA ILE A 194 -11.22 -26.54 5.86
C ILE A 194 -9.70 -26.66 5.92
N ALA A 195 -9.10 -27.60 5.17
CA ALA A 195 -7.65 -27.79 5.17
C ALA A 195 -6.89 -26.52 4.75
N CYS A 196 -7.35 -25.81 3.71
CA CYS A 196 -6.75 -24.56 3.27
C CYS A 196 -6.79 -23.49 4.35
N TYR A 197 -7.94 -23.28 4.99
CA TYR A 197 -8.09 -22.26 6.03
C TYR A 197 -7.37 -22.62 7.33
N THR A 198 -7.35 -23.90 7.72
CA THR A 198 -6.57 -24.36 8.88
C THR A 198 -5.08 -24.09 8.67
N ALA A 199 -4.56 -24.37 7.47
CA ALA A 199 -3.17 -24.06 7.12
C ALA A 199 -2.90 -22.54 7.07
N ALA A 200 -3.92 -21.72 6.84
CA ALA A 200 -3.80 -20.27 6.77
C ALA A 200 -3.68 -19.57 8.14
N ILE A 201 -4.19 -20.17 9.23
CA ILE A 201 -4.27 -19.55 10.57
C ILE A 201 -2.94 -18.98 11.08
N PRO A 202 -1.80 -19.70 11.02
CA PRO A 202 -0.51 -19.18 11.48
C PRO A 202 -0.07 -17.92 10.71
N PHE A 203 -0.42 -17.82 9.43
CA PHE A 203 -0.08 -16.65 8.60
C PHE A 203 -0.91 -15.42 8.96
N PHE A 204 -2.13 -15.62 9.46
CA PHE A 204 -3.00 -14.51 9.83
C PHE A 204 -2.45 -13.69 11.00
N GLN A 205 -1.73 -14.34 11.92
CA GLN A 205 -1.08 -13.67 13.04
C GLN A 205 -0.02 -12.69 12.57
N TYR A 206 0.78 -13.07 11.56
CA TYR A 206 1.78 -12.18 10.95
C TYR A 206 1.12 -11.03 10.19
N THR A 207 0.01 -11.29 9.48
CA THR A 207 -0.77 -10.23 8.83
C THR A 207 -1.27 -9.21 9.85
N LEU A 208 -1.94 -9.65 10.91
CA LEU A 208 -2.46 -8.75 11.96
C LEU A 208 -1.35 -7.95 12.63
N ALA A 209 -0.26 -8.61 13.03
CA ALA A 209 0.86 -7.97 13.69
C ALA A 209 1.54 -6.94 12.76
N GLY A 210 1.80 -7.32 11.50
CA GLY A 210 2.41 -6.43 10.51
C GLY A 210 1.53 -5.22 10.22
N ASP A 211 0.25 -5.45 9.95
CA ASP A 211 -0.69 -4.39 9.61
C ASP A 211 -0.84 -3.39 10.76
N LEU A 212 -0.94 -3.84 12.02
CA LEU A 212 -1.02 -2.97 13.18
C LEU A 212 0.28 -2.19 13.43
N VAL A 213 1.44 -2.84 13.33
CA VAL A 213 2.75 -2.20 13.54
C VAL A 213 2.99 -1.13 12.47
N TYR A 214 2.84 -1.46 11.19
CA TYR A 214 3.08 -0.52 10.11
C TYR A 214 2.03 0.60 10.06
N THR A 215 0.76 0.30 10.35
CA THR A 215 -0.27 1.35 10.46
C THR A 215 0.05 2.30 11.60
N GLY A 216 0.40 1.77 12.79
CA GLY A 216 0.82 2.58 13.93
C GLY A 216 2.02 3.46 13.61
N ALA A 217 3.03 2.92 12.91
CA ALA A 217 4.21 3.67 12.48
C ALA A 217 3.86 4.79 11.47
N LEU A 218 3.10 4.48 10.42
CA LEU A 218 2.75 5.44 9.37
C LEU A 218 1.87 6.58 9.92
N PHE A 219 0.79 6.25 10.63
CA PHE A 219 -0.11 7.25 11.21
C PHE A 219 0.52 7.98 12.40
N GLY A 220 1.35 7.30 13.19
CA GLY A 220 2.11 7.93 14.28
C GLY A 220 3.12 8.95 13.77
N LEU A 221 3.89 8.61 12.73
CA LEU A 221 4.81 9.54 12.08
C LEU A 221 4.07 10.72 11.44
N PHE A 222 2.93 10.45 10.79
CA PHE A 222 2.06 11.49 10.25
C PHE A 222 1.59 12.46 11.33
N ALA A 223 1.10 11.96 12.46
CA ALA A 223 0.69 12.80 13.58
C ALA A 223 1.87 13.61 14.15
N ALA A 224 3.04 13.00 14.32
CA ALA A 224 4.23 13.67 14.86
C ALA A 224 4.71 14.84 13.98
N VAL A 225 4.61 14.70 12.65
CA VAL A 225 4.97 15.76 11.69
C VAL A 225 3.88 16.83 11.60
N ALA A 226 2.61 16.44 11.73
CA ALA A 226 1.47 17.36 11.62
C ALA A 226 1.24 18.22 12.88
N LEU A 227 1.78 17.84 14.04
CA LEU A 227 1.64 18.62 15.27
C LEU A 227 2.45 19.93 15.20
N PRO A 228 1.83 21.11 15.41
CA PRO A 228 2.56 22.36 15.58
C PRO A 228 3.51 22.26 16.78
N ARG A 229 4.82 22.42 16.56
CA ARG A 229 5.85 22.56 17.60
C ARG A 229 5.71 23.88 18.37
N THR A 230 4.55 24.15 18.99
CA THR A 230 4.39 25.31 19.88
C THR A 230 3.36 25.01 20.98
N ARG A 231 3.83 24.34 22.04
CA ARG A 231 3.53 24.84 23.40
C ARG A 231 4.81 25.44 23.95
N ARG A 232 5.17 26.65 23.50
CA ARG A 232 5.76 27.57 24.47
C ARG A 232 4.61 27.87 25.41
N VAL A 233 4.66 27.30 26.60
CA VAL A 233 3.84 27.77 27.72
C VAL A 233 4.24 29.23 27.88
N SER A 234 3.41 30.15 27.39
CA SER A 234 3.50 31.55 27.76
C SER A 234 3.24 31.58 29.26
N LEU A 235 4.31 31.64 30.06
CA LEU A 235 4.18 31.94 31.48
C LEU A 235 3.32 33.22 31.59
N PRO A 236 2.27 33.24 32.43
CA PRO A 236 1.50 34.45 32.66
C PRO A 236 2.47 35.58 33.02
N ARG A 237 2.36 36.72 32.32
CA ARG A 237 3.19 37.91 32.54
C ARG A 237 3.10 38.47 33.96
N GLU A 238 2.18 37.97 34.78
CA GLU A 238 1.92 38.43 36.14
C GLU A 238 3.03 38.10 37.15
N LEU A 239 3.90 37.10 36.89
CA LEU A 239 5.00 36.81 37.81
C LEU A 239 6.24 37.71 37.63
N SER A 240 6.25 38.61 36.63
CA SER A 240 7.38 39.53 36.38
C SER A 240 7.18 40.93 36.96
N MET A 241 6.01 41.23 37.55
CA MET A 241 5.68 42.55 38.09
C MET A 241 5.34 42.52 39.58
N ALA A 242 5.94 41.61 40.35
CA ALA A 242 5.94 41.77 41.81
C ALA A 242 6.77 43.03 42.13
N PRO A 243 6.17 44.12 42.67
CA PRO A 243 6.95 45.24 43.15
C PRO A 243 7.83 44.76 44.30
N ALA A 244 9.10 45.14 44.28
CA ALA A 244 9.99 44.98 45.43
C ALA A 244 9.32 45.66 46.63
N GLN A 245 8.91 44.85 47.63
CA GLN A 245 8.47 45.37 48.90
C GLN A 245 9.72 45.73 49.73
N ASN A 246 9.87 47.03 49.95
CA ASN A 246 10.73 47.77 50.91
C ASN A 246 12.20 47.35 51.06
#